data_AF-A0AAJ6DG98-F1
#
_entry.id   AF-A0AAJ6DG98-F1
#
_cell.length_a   1.000
_cell.length_b   1.000
_cell.length_c   1.000
_cell.angle_alpha   90.00
_cell.angle_beta   90.00
_cell.angle_gamma   90.00
#
_symmetry.space_group_name_H-M   'P 1'
#
loop_
_entity.id
_entity.type
_entity.pdbx_description
1 polymer ?
#
loop_
_entity_poly.entity_id
_entity_poly.type
_entity_poly.pdbx_seq_one_letter_code
_entity_poly.pdbx_strand_id
1 'polypeptide(L)'
;MRIGELAGAVGVTTRTVRHYHHQGLLPEPERLANGYRAYTLRHVVVLARIRRLTELGLGLAEVRDVLADEAGKDLAEVLEELDADLARQEAAIRERRERLRALLEAEGGLPPEGPVSPELAELFAGMGDVSGSPMAVRDREMLAMLENTVAPQARAGLLAALRGALGAPGAVARAHRAYALLDELAGAGADDPRVAGAAQALADCLPVELLPAEDIDLDADHGVLRAMYADFAPGQAEAIRRAMGIVARERKGGDSGQGEDGE
;
A
#
# COMPACT_ATOMS: atom_id res chain seq x y z
N MET A 1 -13.70 31.97 44.01
CA MET A 1 -14.50 31.16 43.07
C MET A 1 -14.41 29.68 43.48
N ARG A 2 -15.48 28.90 43.33
CA ARG A 2 -15.49 27.44 43.49
C ARG A 2 -15.03 26.75 42.20
N ILE A 3 -14.69 25.46 42.28
CA ILE A 3 -14.21 24.68 41.12
C ILE A 3 -15.21 24.67 39.95
N GLY A 4 -16.52 24.66 40.23
CA GLY A 4 -17.56 24.71 39.20
C GLY A 4 -17.59 26.05 38.46
N GLU A 5 -17.39 27.15 39.19
CA GLU A 5 -17.32 28.50 38.59
C GLU A 5 -16.05 28.67 37.75
N LEU A 6 -14.91 28.14 38.22
CA LEU A 6 -13.66 28.11 37.44
C LEU A 6 -13.82 27.30 36.14
N ALA A 7 -14.37 26.10 36.26
CA ALA A 7 -14.59 25.20 35.14
C ALA A 7 -15.54 25.84 34.10
N GLY A 8 -16.65 26.42 34.57
CA GLY A 8 -17.59 27.16 33.73
C GLY A 8 -16.98 28.37 33.04
N ALA A 9 -16.15 29.15 33.73
CA ALA A 9 -15.50 30.33 33.16
C ALA A 9 -14.55 30.02 32.00
N VAL A 10 -13.95 28.82 31.98
CA VAL A 10 -13.03 28.38 30.91
C VAL A 10 -13.70 27.39 29.94
N GLY A 11 -14.95 26.98 30.20
CA GLY A 11 -15.67 26.02 29.35
C GLY A 11 -15.13 24.60 29.43
N VAL A 12 -14.61 24.19 30.58
CA VAL A 12 -14.12 22.81 30.82
C VAL A 12 -14.96 22.13 31.90
N THR A 13 -14.80 20.82 32.06
CA THR A 13 -15.47 20.09 33.15
C THR A 13 -14.70 20.23 34.46
N THR A 14 -15.39 20.10 35.61
CA THR A 14 -14.71 20.01 36.91
C THR A 14 -13.79 18.79 36.99
N ARG A 15 -14.07 17.73 36.24
CA ARG A 15 -13.19 16.56 36.11
C ARG A 15 -11.87 16.95 35.44
N THR A 16 -11.91 17.74 34.37
CA THR A 16 -10.73 18.28 33.68
C THR A 16 -9.87 19.12 34.62
N VAL A 17 -10.48 20.02 35.41
CA VAL A 17 -9.75 20.82 36.41
C VAL A 17 -9.04 19.94 37.45
N ARG A 18 -9.72 18.90 37.97
CA ARG A 18 -9.10 17.94 38.89
C ARG A 18 -7.97 17.16 38.24
N HIS A 19 -8.13 16.79 36.97
CA HIS A 19 -7.09 16.10 36.22
C HIS A 19 -5.84 16.98 36.07
N TYR A 20 -5.98 18.26 35.72
CA TYR A 20 -4.83 19.16 35.63
C TYR A 20 -4.16 19.42 36.98
N HIS A 21 -4.91 19.46 38.08
CA HIS A 21 -4.30 19.47 39.42
C HIS A 21 -3.47 18.20 39.67
N HIS A 22 -4.02 17.02 39.37
CA HIS A 22 -3.33 15.74 39.55
C HIS A 22 -2.06 15.63 38.70
N GLN A 23 -2.08 16.18 37.49
CA GLN A 23 -0.93 16.21 36.57
C GLN A 23 0.07 17.35 36.89
N GLY A 24 -0.18 18.16 37.92
CA GLY A 24 0.68 19.28 38.31
C GLY A 24 0.64 20.49 37.39
N LEU A 25 -0.27 20.52 36.41
CA LEU A 25 -0.43 21.58 35.42
C LEU A 25 -1.10 22.84 35.99
N LEU A 26 -2.02 22.64 36.93
CA LEU A 26 -2.71 23.72 37.62
C LEU A 26 -2.37 23.63 39.12
N PRO A 27 -1.75 24.64 39.73
CA PRO A 27 -1.46 24.60 41.16
C PRO A 27 -2.76 24.51 41.97
N GLU A 28 -2.77 23.68 43.01
CA GLU A 28 -3.92 23.61 43.92
C GLU A 28 -4.02 24.89 44.76
N PRO A 29 -5.16 25.59 44.77
CA PRO A 29 -5.35 26.77 45.62
C PRO A 29 -5.47 26.39 47.09
N GLU A 30 -5.28 27.38 47.95
CA GLU A 30 -5.52 27.28 49.39
C GLU A 30 -6.96 26.84 49.70
N ARG A 31 -7.10 26.16 50.84
CA ARG A 31 -8.37 25.80 51.43
C ARG A 31 -8.81 26.88 52.40
N LEU A 32 -10.06 27.32 52.27
CA LEU A 32 -10.69 28.22 53.22
C LEU A 32 -11.01 27.48 54.54
N ALA A 33 -11.31 28.24 55.59
CA ALA A 33 -11.69 27.70 56.91
C ALA A 33 -12.88 26.73 56.89
N ASN A 34 -13.72 26.79 55.85
CA ASN A 34 -14.85 25.88 55.62
C ASN A 34 -14.47 24.62 54.81
N GLY A 35 -13.19 24.37 54.56
CA GLY A 35 -12.65 23.20 53.86
C GLY A 35 -12.67 23.26 52.33
N TYR A 36 -13.30 24.27 51.72
CA TYR A 36 -13.39 24.43 50.27
C TYR A 36 -12.14 25.11 49.68
N ARG A 37 -11.75 24.67 48.48
CA ARG A 37 -10.71 25.33 47.67
C ARG A 37 -11.20 26.65 47.09
N ALA A 38 -10.39 27.70 47.18
CA ALA A 38 -10.72 29.04 46.67
C ALA A 38 -9.90 29.41 45.43
N TYR A 39 -10.54 29.39 44.26
CA TYR A 39 -9.93 29.78 43.00
C TYR A 39 -10.02 31.29 42.78
N THR A 40 -8.98 31.84 42.16
CA THR A 40 -8.80 33.25 41.82
C THR A 40 -8.74 33.45 40.30
N LEU A 41 -8.77 34.70 39.84
CA LEU A 41 -8.63 35.03 38.42
C LEU A 41 -7.33 34.49 37.81
N ARG A 42 -6.24 34.41 38.60
CA ARG A 42 -4.99 33.79 38.15
C ARG A 42 -5.18 32.33 37.70
N HIS A 43 -6.01 31.57 38.42
CA HIS A 43 -6.31 30.19 38.05
C HIS A 43 -7.12 30.11 36.75
N VAL A 44 -8.00 31.09 36.50
CA VAL A 44 -8.75 31.20 35.22
C VAL A 44 -7.78 31.42 34.06
N VAL A 45 -6.82 32.33 34.22
CA VAL A 45 -5.81 32.63 33.18
C VAL A 45 -4.94 31.41 32.88
N VAL A 46 -4.43 30.72 33.91
CA VAL A 46 -3.62 29.51 33.73
C VAL A 46 -4.45 28.40 33.07
N LEU A 47 -5.66 28.15 33.54
CA LEU A 47 -6.55 27.13 32.97
C LEU A 47 -6.92 27.42 31.51
N ALA A 48 -7.16 28.70 31.15
CA ALA A 48 -7.41 29.11 29.78
C ALA A 48 -6.17 28.98 28.88
N ARG A 49 -4.96 29.16 29.43
CA ARG A 49 -3.71 28.91 28.70
C ARG A 49 -3.49 27.41 28.46
N ILE A 50 -3.68 26.57 29.49
CA ILE A 50 -3.63 25.09 29.35
C ILE A 50 -4.58 24.65 28.23
N ARG A 51 -5.86 25.06 28.31
CA ARG A 51 -6.89 24.68 27.33
C ARG A 51 -6.48 25.03 25.91
N ARG A 52 -6.07 26.27 25.66
CA ARG A 52 -5.69 26.73 24.31
C ARG A 52 -4.52 25.94 23.73
N LEU A 53 -3.49 25.66 24.55
CA LEU A 53 -2.34 24.89 24.09
C LEU A 53 -2.71 23.43 23.79
N THR A 54 -3.56 22.81 24.63
CA THR A 54 -4.06 21.46 24.34
C THR A 54 -4.96 21.40 23.11
N GLU A 55 -5.72 22.46 22.80
CA GLU A 55 -6.55 22.54 21.58
C GLU A 55 -5.70 22.65 20.31
N LEU A 56 -4.47 23.15 20.40
CA LEU A 56 -3.51 23.17 19.30
C LEU A 56 -2.82 21.81 19.06
N GLY A 57 -3.03 20.83 19.96
CA GLY A 57 -2.48 19.49 19.83
C GLY A 57 -1.28 19.20 20.74
N LEU A 58 -0.85 20.15 21.58
CA LEU A 58 0.23 19.88 22.54
C LEU A 58 -0.20 18.85 23.58
N GLY A 59 0.72 17.94 23.90
CA GLY A 59 0.60 17.01 25.01
C GLY A 59 0.69 17.72 26.37
N LEU A 60 0.10 17.11 27.40
CA LEU A 60 0.10 17.68 28.76
C LEU A 60 1.50 17.86 29.37
N ALA A 61 2.49 17.09 28.92
CA ALA A 61 3.88 17.25 29.33
C ALA A 61 4.49 18.53 28.77
N GLU A 62 4.38 18.75 27.46
CA GLU A 62 4.85 19.96 26.77
C GLU A 62 4.18 21.21 27.32
N VAL A 63 2.86 21.15 27.56
CA VAL A 63 2.11 22.26 28.18
C VAL A 63 2.65 22.59 29.57
N ARG A 64 3.07 21.60 30.36
CA ARG A 64 3.62 21.84 31.69
C ARG A 64 4.96 22.56 31.60
N ASP A 65 5.82 22.13 30.70
CA ASP A 65 7.17 22.68 30.55
C ASP A 65 7.09 24.14 30.07
N VAL A 66 6.23 24.41 29.08
CA VAL A 66 5.86 25.75 28.58
C VAL A 66 5.26 26.68 29.64
N LEU A 67 4.55 26.12 30.63
CA LEU A 67 3.95 26.90 31.73
C LEU A 67 4.93 27.16 32.87
N ALA A 68 5.99 26.35 33.00
CA ALA A 68 7.02 26.51 34.01
C ALA A 68 8.01 27.63 33.65
N ASP A 69 8.18 27.92 32.36
CA ASP A 69 9.07 29.00 31.90
C ASP A 69 8.33 30.35 31.77
N GLU A 70 8.82 31.36 32.49
CA GLU A 70 8.30 32.74 32.44
C GLU A 70 8.86 33.54 31.23
N ALA A 71 9.89 33.03 30.54
CA ALA A 71 10.62 33.78 29.51
C ALA A 71 9.96 33.81 28.12
N GLY A 72 8.92 33.01 27.88
CA GLY A 72 8.09 33.03 26.65
C GLY A 72 8.77 32.63 25.34
N LYS A 73 10.12 32.57 25.29
CA LYS A 73 10.90 32.13 24.13
C LYS A 73 10.70 30.65 23.83
N ASP A 74 10.70 29.80 24.86
CA ASP A 74 10.47 28.35 24.73
C ASP A 74 9.05 28.05 24.18
N LEU A 75 8.04 28.84 24.57
CA LEU A 75 6.70 28.70 24.00
C LEU A 75 6.68 28.99 22.49
N ALA A 76 7.38 30.03 22.04
CA ALA A 76 7.41 30.37 20.62
C ALA A 76 8.09 29.26 19.82
N GLU A 77 9.21 28.74 20.31
CA GLU A 77 9.95 27.62 19.69
C GLU A 77 9.09 26.35 19.61
N VAL A 78 8.41 25.96 20.71
CA VAL A 78 7.50 24.80 20.72
C VAL A 78 6.32 24.99 19.75
N LEU A 79 5.77 26.21 19.63
CA LEU A 79 4.69 26.49 18.68
C LEU A 79 5.16 26.48 17.22
N GLU A 80 6.39 26.95 16.95
CA GLU A 80 7.00 26.88 15.62
C GLU A 80 7.27 25.42 15.22
N GLU A 81 7.74 24.59 16.14
CA GLU A 81 7.90 23.15 15.90
C GLU A 81 6.55 22.48 15.60
N LEU A 82 5.52 22.77 16.40
CA LEU A 82 4.18 22.24 16.15
C LEU A 82 3.63 22.66 14.79
N ASP A 83 3.79 23.93 14.40
CA ASP A 83 3.35 24.43 13.09
C ASP A 83 4.06 23.69 11.95
N ALA A 84 5.38 23.51 12.07
CA ALA A 84 6.17 22.76 11.10
C ALA A 84 5.71 21.28 11.02
N ASP A 85 5.35 20.67 12.13
CA ASP A 85 4.83 19.30 12.19
C ASP A 85 3.47 19.16 11.51
N LEU A 86 2.56 20.10 11.79
CA LEU A 86 1.25 20.18 11.16
C LEU A 86 1.38 20.39 9.64
N ALA A 87 2.30 21.25 9.20
CA ALA A 87 2.57 21.45 7.78
C ALA A 87 3.06 20.16 7.09
N ARG A 88 3.94 19.38 7.74
CA ARG A 88 4.38 18.07 7.22
C ARG A 88 3.23 17.07 7.14
N GLN A 89 2.34 17.05 8.14
CA GLN A 89 1.15 16.20 8.13
C GLN A 89 0.18 16.61 7.01
N GLU A 90 -0.04 17.90 6.79
CA GLU A 90 -0.89 18.41 5.71
C GLU A 90 -0.36 17.98 4.34
N ALA A 91 0.96 18.13 4.11
CA ALA A 91 1.60 17.69 2.88
C ALA A 91 1.39 16.18 2.63
N ALA A 92 1.62 15.35 3.65
CA ALA A 92 1.43 13.90 3.55
C ALA A 92 -0.05 13.52 3.29
N ILE A 93 -1.00 14.21 3.92
CA ILE A 93 -2.43 14.00 3.67
C ILE A 93 -2.79 14.41 2.24
N ARG A 94 -2.27 15.54 1.75
CA ARG A 94 -2.51 16.02 0.39
C ARG A 94 -2.04 15.01 -0.65
N GLU A 95 -0.82 14.50 -0.50
CA GLU A 95 -0.25 13.48 -1.39
C GLU A 95 -1.08 12.19 -1.41
N ARG A 96 -1.55 11.72 -0.24
CA ARG A 96 -2.44 10.55 -0.15
C ARG A 96 -3.78 10.80 -0.83
N ARG A 97 -4.33 12.01 -0.70
CA ARG A 97 -5.59 12.40 -1.37
C ARG A 97 -5.43 12.49 -2.89
N GLU A 98 -4.30 12.96 -3.38
CA GLU A 98 -4.00 12.98 -4.82
C GLU A 98 -3.92 11.56 -5.37
N ARG A 99 -3.20 10.66 -4.69
CA ARG A 99 -3.17 9.23 -5.03
C ARG A 99 -4.57 8.60 -5.03
N LEU A 100 -5.38 8.90 -4.01
CA LEU A 100 -6.77 8.41 -3.94
C LEU A 100 -7.62 8.95 -5.10
N ARG A 101 -7.49 10.23 -5.46
CA ARG A 101 -8.23 10.80 -6.60
C ARG A 101 -7.82 10.17 -7.92
N ALA A 102 -6.53 9.96 -8.15
CA ALA A 102 -6.04 9.29 -9.35
C ALA A 102 -6.67 7.88 -9.51
N LEU A 103 -6.83 7.14 -8.41
CA LEU A 103 -7.51 5.85 -8.41
C LEU A 103 -9.03 5.95 -8.68
N LEU A 104 -9.67 7.03 -8.25
CA LEU A 104 -11.12 7.24 -8.45
C LEU A 104 -11.46 7.82 -9.83
N GLU A 105 -10.56 8.62 -10.40
CA GLU A 105 -10.73 9.34 -11.67
C GLU A 105 -10.19 8.56 -12.88
N ALA A 106 -9.52 7.42 -12.67
CA ALA A 106 -9.18 6.49 -13.74
C ALA A 106 -10.45 6.10 -14.52
N GLU A 107 -10.54 6.54 -15.78
CA GLU A 107 -11.69 6.29 -16.65
C GLU A 107 -11.95 4.77 -16.78
N GLY A 108 -13.12 4.33 -16.32
CA GLY A 108 -13.52 2.91 -16.33
C GLY A 108 -13.87 2.32 -14.95
N GLY A 109 -13.60 3.05 -13.86
CA GLY A 109 -13.77 2.57 -12.49
C GLY A 109 -12.48 1.97 -11.94
N LEU A 110 -12.54 1.30 -10.79
CA LEU A 110 -11.39 0.53 -10.30
C LEU A 110 -11.06 -0.55 -11.34
N PRO A 111 -9.82 -0.59 -11.87
CA PRO A 111 -9.43 -1.66 -12.79
C PRO A 111 -9.60 -3.01 -12.08
N PRO A 112 -9.91 -4.11 -12.80
CA PRO A 112 -10.22 -5.39 -12.19
C PRO A 112 -9.09 -5.91 -11.30
N GLU A 113 -7.84 -5.57 -11.62
CA GLU A 113 -6.64 -5.86 -10.84
C GLU A 113 -6.45 -5.03 -9.54
N GLY A 114 -7.26 -4.00 -9.31
CA GLY A 114 -7.11 -3.08 -8.18
C GLY A 114 -5.96 -2.07 -8.32
N PRO A 115 -5.56 -1.37 -7.24
CA PRO A 115 -4.50 -0.37 -7.30
C PRO A 115 -3.14 -1.04 -7.51
N VAL A 116 -2.47 -0.69 -8.61
CA VAL A 116 -1.10 -1.10 -8.96
C VAL A 116 -0.17 0.11 -8.98
N SER A 117 1.13 -0.13 -9.18
CA SER A 117 2.06 0.98 -9.36
C SER A 117 1.79 1.78 -10.65
N PRO A 118 2.23 3.05 -10.71
CA PRO A 118 2.17 3.82 -11.95
C PRO A 118 2.82 3.10 -13.13
N GLU A 119 3.96 2.44 -12.90
CA GLU A 119 4.71 1.74 -13.93
C GLU A 119 3.93 0.52 -14.48
N LEU A 120 3.26 -0.24 -13.62
CA LEU A 120 2.43 -1.37 -14.06
C LEU A 120 1.12 -0.91 -14.70
N ALA A 121 0.53 0.18 -14.19
CA ALA A 121 -0.64 0.81 -14.81
C ALA A 121 -0.36 1.26 -16.25
N GLU A 122 0.80 1.86 -16.52
CA GLU A 122 1.23 2.21 -17.87
C GLU A 122 1.37 1.00 -18.79
N LEU A 123 1.91 -0.12 -18.29
CA LEU A 123 2.00 -1.38 -19.03
C LEU A 123 0.61 -1.90 -19.41
N PHE A 124 -0.33 -1.92 -18.45
CA PHE A 124 -1.70 -2.33 -18.72
C PHE A 124 -2.43 -1.41 -19.70
N ALA A 125 -2.24 -0.09 -19.59
CA ALA A 125 -2.77 0.86 -20.57
C ALA A 125 -2.26 0.56 -21.98
N GLY A 126 -0.98 0.18 -22.13
CA GLY A 126 -0.38 -0.20 -23.41
C GLY A 126 -0.97 -1.46 -24.04
N MET A 127 -1.60 -2.35 -23.25
CA MET A 127 -2.26 -3.56 -23.76
C MET A 127 -3.68 -3.30 -24.29
N GLY A 128 -4.24 -2.12 -24.02
CA GLY A 128 -5.60 -1.73 -24.40
C GLY A 128 -6.68 -2.38 -23.53
N ASP A 129 -7.92 -2.39 -24.02
CA ASP A 129 -9.04 -3.04 -23.35
C ASP A 129 -8.92 -4.56 -23.44
N VAL A 130 -8.98 -5.21 -22.27
CA VAL A 130 -8.90 -6.67 -22.11
C VAL A 130 -10.18 -7.26 -21.52
N SER A 131 -11.19 -6.44 -21.24
CA SER A 131 -12.42 -6.85 -20.56
C SER A 131 -13.22 -7.93 -21.30
N GLY A 132 -12.99 -8.07 -22.62
CA GLY A 132 -13.57 -9.12 -23.45
C GLY A 132 -12.96 -10.52 -23.26
N SER A 133 -11.90 -10.67 -22.47
CA SER A 133 -11.24 -11.94 -22.21
C SER A 133 -11.11 -12.18 -20.69
N PRO A 134 -11.84 -13.17 -20.12
CA PRO A 134 -11.66 -13.57 -18.73
C PRO A 134 -10.21 -13.93 -18.38
N MET A 135 -9.50 -14.58 -19.30
CA MET A 135 -8.08 -14.90 -19.11
C MET A 135 -7.20 -13.65 -19.03
N ALA A 136 -7.45 -12.64 -19.87
CA ALA A 136 -6.66 -11.42 -19.86
C ALA A 136 -6.89 -10.59 -18.58
N VAL A 137 -8.14 -10.55 -18.09
CA VAL A 137 -8.46 -9.96 -16.78
C VAL A 137 -7.70 -10.69 -15.67
N ARG A 138 -7.73 -12.03 -15.71
CA ARG A 138 -7.06 -12.87 -14.72
C ARG A 138 -5.54 -12.71 -14.72
N ASP A 139 -4.94 -12.55 -15.89
CA ASP A 139 -3.51 -12.29 -16.03
C ASP A 139 -3.11 -10.96 -15.38
N ARG A 140 -3.92 -9.90 -15.54
CA ARG A 140 -3.69 -8.61 -14.85
C ARG A 140 -3.78 -8.73 -13.34
N GLU A 141 -4.79 -9.44 -12.82
CA GLU A 141 -4.91 -9.73 -11.38
C GLU A 141 -3.66 -10.45 -10.85
N MET A 142 -3.16 -11.42 -11.62
CA MET A 142 -1.97 -12.19 -11.26
C MET A 142 -0.71 -11.33 -11.26
N LEU A 143 -0.50 -10.50 -12.28
CA LEU A 143 0.62 -9.58 -12.36
C LEU A 143 0.59 -8.52 -11.24
N ALA A 144 -0.59 -7.99 -10.91
CA ALA A 144 -0.78 -7.09 -9.78
C ALA A 144 -0.46 -7.77 -8.43
N MET A 145 -0.87 -9.03 -8.25
CA MET A 145 -0.53 -9.82 -7.07
C MET A 145 0.98 -10.09 -6.97
N LEU A 146 1.62 -10.47 -8.08
CA LEU A 146 3.07 -10.66 -8.14
C LEU A 146 3.80 -9.36 -7.77
N GLU A 147 3.40 -8.22 -8.33
CA GLU A 147 4.00 -6.93 -8.05
C GLU A 147 3.94 -6.52 -6.56
N ASN A 148 2.89 -6.93 -5.86
CA ASN A 148 2.68 -6.67 -4.43
C ASN A 148 3.39 -7.68 -3.51
N THR A 149 3.68 -8.88 -3.99
CA THR A 149 4.32 -9.94 -3.20
C THR A 149 5.84 -9.97 -3.36
N VAL A 150 6.39 -9.49 -4.47
CA VAL A 150 7.84 -9.40 -4.67
C VAL A 150 8.49 -8.34 -3.78
N ALA A 151 9.70 -8.64 -3.30
CA ALA A 151 10.49 -7.68 -2.53
C ALA A 151 10.76 -6.40 -3.34
N PRO A 152 10.80 -5.20 -2.71
CA PRO A 152 10.99 -3.94 -3.42
C PRO A 152 12.23 -3.91 -4.34
N GLN A 153 13.30 -4.62 -3.97
CA GLN A 153 14.54 -4.69 -4.75
C GLN A 153 14.39 -5.52 -6.03
N ALA A 154 13.51 -6.53 -6.03
CA ALA A 154 13.26 -7.41 -7.18
C ALA A 154 12.20 -6.83 -8.14
N ARG A 155 11.35 -5.92 -7.65
CA ARG A 155 10.24 -5.30 -8.40
C ARG A 155 10.68 -4.59 -9.68
N ALA A 156 11.82 -3.90 -9.64
CA ALA A 156 12.36 -3.21 -10.81
C ALA A 156 12.75 -4.19 -11.93
N GLY A 157 13.32 -5.34 -11.56
CA GLY A 157 13.65 -6.42 -12.52
C GLY A 157 12.40 -7.03 -13.14
N LEU A 158 11.38 -7.30 -12.32
CA LEU A 158 10.06 -7.78 -12.77
C LEU A 158 9.46 -6.83 -13.82
N LEU A 159 9.36 -5.53 -13.51
CA LEU A 159 8.79 -4.53 -14.42
C LEU A 159 9.62 -4.36 -15.69
N ALA A 160 10.95 -4.46 -15.60
CA ALA A 160 11.84 -4.40 -16.77
C ALA A 160 11.61 -5.58 -17.72
N ALA A 161 11.47 -6.80 -17.18
CA ALA A 161 11.18 -7.99 -17.97
C ALA A 161 9.82 -7.89 -18.69
N LEU A 162 8.77 -7.47 -17.97
CA LEU A 162 7.44 -7.26 -18.56
C LEU A 162 7.46 -6.21 -19.67
N ARG A 163 8.17 -5.08 -19.45
CA ARG A 163 8.32 -4.05 -20.47
C ARG A 163 9.06 -4.56 -21.71
N GLY A 164 10.11 -5.36 -21.52
CA GLY A 164 10.84 -5.99 -22.62
C GLY A 164 9.95 -6.91 -23.45
N ALA A 165 9.17 -7.78 -22.78
CA ALA A 165 8.25 -8.70 -23.44
C ALA A 165 7.15 -7.97 -24.23
N LEU A 166 6.49 -6.98 -23.61
CA LEU A 166 5.41 -6.20 -24.24
C LEU A 166 5.91 -5.21 -25.30
N GLY A 167 7.17 -4.77 -25.21
CA GLY A 167 7.79 -3.88 -26.19
C GLY A 167 8.16 -4.55 -27.52
N ALA A 168 8.18 -5.88 -27.59
CA ALA A 168 8.50 -6.60 -28.81
C ALA A 168 7.42 -6.39 -29.90
N PRO A 169 7.79 -6.25 -31.18
CA PRO A 169 6.82 -6.08 -32.27
C PRO A 169 5.75 -7.18 -32.26
N GLY A 170 4.48 -6.76 -32.23
CA GLY A 170 3.34 -7.67 -32.21
C GLY A 170 3.11 -8.42 -30.89
N ALA A 171 3.81 -8.08 -29.80
CA ALA A 171 3.65 -8.74 -28.50
C ALA A 171 2.21 -8.67 -27.98
N VAL A 172 1.58 -7.49 -28.03
CA VAL A 172 0.18 -7.30 -27.62
C VAL A 172 -0.75 -8.23 -28.42
N ALA A 173 -0.58 -8.33 -29.73
CA ALA A 173 -1.38 -9.22 -30.57
C ALA A 173 -1.10 -10.72 -30.32
N ARG A 174 0.11 -11.09 -29.88
CA ARG A 174 0.41 -12.46 -29.44
C ARG A 174 -0.28 -12.76 -28.11
N ALA A 175 -0.18 -11.86 -27.13
CA ALA A 175 -0.84 -11.99 -25.84
C ALA A 175 -2.36 -12.15 -25.99
N HIS A 176 -3.02 -11.27 -26.75
CA HIS A 176 -4.46 -11.37 -27.03
C HIS A 176 -4.85 -12.71 -27.69
N ARG A 177 -4.02 -13.25 -28.58
CA ARG A 177 -4.26 -14.58 -29.17
C ARG A 177 -4.08 -15.70 -28.15
N ALA A 178 -3.06 -15.63 -27.31
CA ALA A 178 -2.85 -16.60 -26.24
C ALA A 178 -4.02 -16.61 -25.26
N TYR A 179 -4.50 -15.43 -24.84
CA TYR A 179 -5.68 -15.31 -23.97
C TYR A 179 -6.93 -15.92 -24.61
N ALA A 180 -7.20 -15.63 -25.89
CA ALA A 180 -8.35 -16.21 -26.59
C ALA A 180 -8.30 -17.75 -26.66
N LEU A 181 -7.13 -18.33 -26.93
CA LEU A 181 -6.94 -19.79 -26.94
C LEU A 181 -7.16 -20.42 -25.56
N LEU A 182 -6.74 -19.73 -24.50
CA LEU A 182 -6.98 -20.18 -23.13
C LEU A 182 -8.46 -20.03 -22.74
N ASP A 183 -9.15 -18.97 -23.15
CA ASP A 183 -10.58 -18.80 -22.92
C ASP A 183 -11.40 -19.91 -23.61
N GLU A 184 -11.00 -20.35 -24.81
CA GLU A 184 -11.60 -21.50 -25.51
C GLU A 184 -11.46 -22.84 -24.75
N LEU A 185 -10.52 -22.92 -23.80
CA LEU A 185 -10.27 -24.09 -22.95
C LEU A 185 -11.03 -24.04 -21.61
N ALA A 186 -11.79 -22.98 -21.33
CA ALA A 186 -12.53 -22.84 -20.05
C ALA A 186 -13.53 -23.98 -19.77
N GLY A 187 -14.00 -24.68 -20.82
CA GLY A 187 -14.85 -25.87 -20.70
C GLY A 187 -14.18 -27.18 -21.09
N ALA A 188 -12.87 -27.18 -21.36
CA ALA A 188 -12.14 -28.31 -21.90
C ALA A 188 -11.45 -29.15 -20.81
N GLY A 189 -11.28 -30.45 -21.09
CA GLY A 189 -10.45 -31.35 -20.27
C GLY A 189 -8.95 -31.13 -20.51
N ALA A 190 -8.11 -31.67 -19.62
CA ALA A 190 -6.65 -31.58 -19.73
C ALA A 190 -6.08 -32.27 -20.99
N ASP A 191 -6.77 -33.29 -21.51
CA ASP A 191 -6.36 -34.03 -22.71
C ASP A 191 -6.88 -33.42 -24.03
N ASP A 192 -7.52 -32.24 -23.99
CA ASP A 192 -8.05 -31.59 -25.19
C ASP A 192 -6.90 -31.27 -26.18
N PRO A 193 -7.03 -31.61 -27.48
CA PRO A 193 -5.95 -31.42 -28.46
C PRO A 193 -5.52 -29.95 -28.62
N ARG A 194 -6.37 -28.98 -28.27
CA ARG A 194 -6.06 -27.55 -28.34
C ARG A 194 -5.09 -27.09 -27.26
N VAL A 195 -4.93 -27.85 -26.17
CA VAL A 195 -4.05 -27.53 -25.04
C VAL A 195 -2.61 -27.28 -25.48
N ALA A 196 -2.08 -28.11 -26.38
CA ALA A 196 -0.70 -27.97 -26.86
C ALA A 196 -0.49 -26.64 -27.61
N GLY A 197 -1.46 -26.22 -28.43
CA GLY A 197 -1.39 -24.96 -29.16
C GLY A 197 -1.50 -23.76 -28.24
N ALA A 198 -2.42 -23.79 -27.27
CA ALA A 198 -2.55 -22.75 -26.27
C ALA A 198 -1.29 -22.61 -25.40
N ALA A 199 -0.69 -23.74 -25.00
CA ALA A 199 0.54 -23.76 -24.22
C ALA A 199 1.71 -23.09 -24.96
N GLN A 200 1.89 -23.40 -26.25
CA GLN A 200 2.95 -22.77 -27.05
C GLN A 200 2.69 -21.26 -27.21
N ALA A 201 1.46 -20.87 -27.54
CA ALA A 201 1.10 -19.46 -27.70
C ALA A 201 1.34 -18.65 -26.41
N LEU A 202 1.07 -19.24 -25.24
CA LEU A 202 1.36 -18.62 -23.96
C LEU A 202 2.87 -18.55 -23.67
N ALA A 203 3.61 -19.63 -23.95
CA ALA A 203 5.07 -19.66 -23.77
C ALA A 203 5.77 -18.55 -24.57
N ASP A 204 5.35 -18.32 -25.81
CA ASP A 204 5.87 -17.25 -26.69
C ASP A 204 5.64 -15.82 -26.14
N CYS A 205 4.81 -15.67 -25.10
CA CYS A 205 4.50 -14.40 -24.45
C CYS A 205 5.23 -14.22 -23.11
N LEU A 206 5.70 -15.29 -22.48
CA LEU A 206 6.27 -15.28 -21.14
C LEU A 206 7.78 -14.99 -21.18
N PRO A 207 8.25 -13.86 -20.65
CA PRO A 207 9.69 -13.63 -20.51
C PRO A 207 10.31 -14.64 -19.54
N VAL A 208 11.44 -15.22 -19.95
CA VAL A 208 12.19 -16.24 -19.18
C VAL A 208 12.62 -15.73 -17.80
N GLU A 209 12.81 -14.42 -17.69
CA GLU A 209 13.20 -13.70 -16.48
C GLU A 209 12.11 -13.69 -15.40
N LEU A 210 10.83 -13.95 -15.76
CA LEU A 210 9.75 -14.11 -14.79
C LEU A 210 9.83 -15.42 -14.02
N LEU A 211 10.58 -16.41 -14.51
CA LEU A 211 10.77 -17.65 -13.77
C LEU A 211 11.75 -17.41 -12.60
N PRO A 212 11.41 -17.86 -11.38
CA PRO A 212 12.38 -18.03 -10.29
C PRO A 212 13.68 -18.69 -10.76
N ALA A 213 14.81 -18.29 -10.16
CA ALA A 213 16.12 -18.81 -10.50
C ALA A 213 16.39 -20.23 -9.98
N GLU A 214 15.62 -20.69 -8.98
CA GLU A 214 15.69 -22.05 -8.47
C GLU A 214 14.88 -23.00 -9.37
N ASP A 215 15.26 -24.29 -9.39
CA ASP A 215 14.50 -25.34 -10.09
C ASP A 215 13.06 -25.40 -9.56
N ILE A 216 12.14 -24.76 -10.27
CA ILE A 216 10.71 -24.83 -9.97
C ILE A 216 10.26 -26.23 -10.34
N ASP A 217 9.91 -27.02 -9.33
CA ASP A 217 9.11 -28.22 -9.54
C ASP A 217 7.69 -27.77 -9.95
N LEU A 218 7.45 -27.71 -11.26
CA LEU A 218 6.15 -27.36 -11.85
C LEU A 218 5.07 -28.42 -11.57
N ASP A 219 5.48 -29.60 -11.09
CA ASP A 219 4.64 -30.70 -10.65
C ASP A 219 4.51 -30.75 -9.10
N ALA A 220 5.25 -29.93 -8.35
CA ALA A 220 5.20 -29.96 -6.89
C ALA A 220 3.84 -29.50 -6.36
N ASP A 221 3.24 -30.37 -5.56
CA ASP A 221 1.97 -30.21 -4.86
C ASP A 221 1.98 -29.15 -3.72
N HIS A 222 2.97 -28.25 -3.70
CA HIS A 222 3.25 -27.29 -2.64
C HIS A 222 3.42 -25.86 -3.16
N GLY A 223 2.49 -24.96 -2.81
CA GLY A 223 2.69 -23.50 -2.89
C GLY A 223 1.62 -22.69 -3.64
N VAL A 224 1.91 -21.39 -3.82
CA VAL A 224 1.06 -20.38 -4.50
C VAL A 224 0.70 -20.82 -5.93
N LEU A 225 1.59 -21.51 -6.64
CA LEU A 225 1.35 -22.04 -8.00
C LEU A 225 0.23 -23.09 -8.04
N ARG A 226 0.10 -23.93 -7.01
CA ARG A 226 -1.00 -24.89 -6.93
C ARG A 226 -2.35 -24.19 -6.74
N ALA A 227 -2.39 -23.19 -5.85
CA ALA A 227 -3.59 -22.38 -5.66
C ALA A 227 -3.95 -21.62 -6.95
N MET A 228 -2.95 -21.13 -7.67
CA MET A 228 -3.11 -20.50 -8.98
C MET A 228 -3.72 -21.46 -10.00
N TYR A 229 -3.21 -22.69 -10.13
CA TYR A 229 -3.76 -23.70 -11.05
C TYR A 229 -5.16 -24.17 -10.68
N ALA A 230 -5.51 -24.20 -9.39
CA ALA A 230 -6.82 -24.64 -8.93
C ALA A 230 -7.96 -23.72 -9.38
N ASP A 231 -7.66 -22.46 -9.69
CA ASP A 231 -8.64 -21.49 -10.14
C ASP A 231 -8.89 -21.54 -11.67
N PHE A 232 -8.17 -22.40 -12.40
CA PHE A 232 -8.34 -22.59 -13.84
C PHE A 232 -9.08 -23.89 -14.17
N ALA A 233 -9.80 -23.89 -15.30
CA ALA A 233 -10.39 -25.12 -15.83
C ALA A 233 -9.28 -26.14 -16.17
N PRO A 234 -9.57 -27.47 -16.17
CA PRO A 234 -8.54 -28.49 -16.38
C PRO A 234 -7.70 -28.30 -17.65
N GLY A 235 -8.33 -27.94 -18.79
CA GLY A 235 -7.62 -27.63 -20.03
C GLY A 235 -6.74 -26.38 -19.95
N GLN A 236 -7.22 -25.33 -19.28
CA GLN A 236 -6.45 -24.10 -19.06
C GLN A 236 -5.24 -24.35 -18.15
N ALA A 237 -5.46 -25.01 -17.01
CA ALA A 237 -4.40 -25.34 -16.05
C ALA A 237 -3.29 -26.17 -16.70
N GLU A 238 -3.65 -27.16 -17.52
CA GLU A 238 -2.67 -27.97 -18.25
C GLU A 238 -1.93 -27.15 -19.31
N ALA A 239 -2.62 -26.27 -20.05
CA ALA A 239 -1.96 -25.39 -21.02
C ALA A 239 -0.93 -24.46 -20.35
N ILE A 240 -1.30 -23.84 -19.22
CA ILE A 240 -0.40 -22.97 -18.45
C ILE A 240 0.79 -23.77 -17.90
N ARG A 241 0.56 -24.96 -17.31
CA ARG A 241 1.62 -25.83 -16.81
C ARG A 241 2.63 -26.19 -17.91
N ARG A 242 2.13 -26.58 -19.10
CA ARG A 242 2.98 -26.89 -20.26
C ARG A 242 3.75 -25.67 -20.75
N ALA A 243 3.13 -24.49 -20.79
CA ALA A 243 3.80 -23.25 -21.17
C ALA A 243 4.98 -22.95 -20.24
N MET A 244 4.77 -23.02 -18.92
CA MET A 244 5.84 -22.85 -17.93
C MET A 244 6.97 -23.86 -18.13
N GLY A 245 6.64 -25.11 -18.47
CA GLY A 245 7.62 -26.15 -18.79
C GLY A 245 8.39 -25.94 -20.10
N ILE A 246 7.83 -25.20 -21.07
CA ILE A 246 8.55 -24.78 -22.28
C ILE A 246 9.59 -23.72 -21.91
N VAL A 247 9.15 -22.64 -21.25
CA VAL A 247 10.01 -21.51 -20.87
C VAL A 247 11.13 -21.95 -19.91
N ALA A 248 10.84 -22.86 -18.97
CA ALA A 248 11.85 -23.39 -18.05
C ALA A 248 12.96 -24.18 -18.75
N ARG A 249 12.64 -24.90 -19.84
CA ARG A 249 13.64 -25.63 -20.64
C ARG A 249 14.51 -24.68 -21.46
N GLU A 250 13.93 -23.62 -22.00
CA GLU A 250 14.68 -22.58 -22.72
C GLU A 250 15.73 -21.90 -21.82
N ARG A 251 15.37 -21.63 -20.56
CA ARG A 251 16.29 -21.09 -19.56
C ARG A 251 17.51 -22.00 -19.33
N LYS A 252 17.28 -23.30 -19.11
CA LYS A 252 18.35 -24.29 -18.87
C LYS A 252 19.26 -24.46 -20.08
N GLY A 253 18.71 -24.42 -21.30
CA GLY A 253 19.50 -24.50 -22.53
C GLY A 253 20.38 -23.27 -22.78
N GLY A 254 19.93 -22.09 -22.35
CA GLY A 254 20.71 -20.84 -22.46
C GLY A 254 21.90 -20.75 -21.50
N ASP A 255 21.78 -21.32 -20.29
CA ASP A 255 22.83 -21.30 -19.27
C ASP A 255 23.99 -22.26 -19.59
N SER A 256 23.71 -23.38 -20.27
CA SER A 256 24.72 -24.34 -20.73
C SER A 256 25.62 -23.83 -21.87
N GLY A 257 25.31 -22.69 -22.50
CA GLY A 257 26.05 -22.14 -23.63
C GLY A 257 27.10 -21.06 -23.31
N GLN A 258 27.26 -20.66 -22.05
CA GLN A 258 28.21 -19.60 -21.64
C GLN A 258 29.48 -20.15 -20.93
N GLY A 259 29.68 -21.48 -20.89
CA GLY A 259 30.77 -22.13 -20.15
C GLY A 259 31.95 -22.66 -20.98
N GLU A 260 31.89 -22.63 -22.31
CA GLU A 260 32.93 -23.22 -23.19
C GLU A 260 33.40 -22.21 -24.24
N ASP A 261 34.13 -21.18 -23.83
CA ASP A 261 35.04 -20.42 -24.70
C ASP A 261 36.06 -19.71 -23.81
N GLY A 262 37.08 -20.46 -23.38
CA GLY A 262 38.09 -19.96 -22.47
C GLY A 262 39.18 -20.98 -22.14
N GLU A 263 39.84 -21.49 -23.17
CA GLU A 263 41.18 -22.08 -23.04
C GLU A 263 42.10 -21.60 -24.18
#